data_AF-X0UWC5-F1
#
_entry.id   AF-X0UWC5-F1
#
_cell.length_a   1.000
_cell.length_b   1.000
_cell.length_c   1.000
_cell.angle_alpha   90.00
_cell.angle_beta   90.00
_cell.angle_gamma   90.00
#
_symmetry.space_group_name_H-M   'P 1'
#
loop_
_entity.id
_entity.type
_entity.pdbx_description
1 polymer ?
#
loop_
_entity_poly.entity_id
_entity_poly.type
_entity_poly.pdbx_seq_one_letter_code
_entity_poly.pdbx_strand_id
1 'polypeptide(L)'
;MAIFASKVSIISQAYFLLGKKPVNTLETTDPIDVGAAQRYDFVVPGLLTETHWKHASKTLDLTKTTDKPPIDQWQNTFQLPNKAEMLLA
;
A
#
# COMPACT_ATOMS: atom_id res chain seq x y z
N MET A 1 -15.63 4.25 14.94
CA MET A 1 -14.42 4.95 14.46
C MET A 1 -13.32 3.91 14.38
N ALA A 2 -12.98 3.41 13.19
CA ALA A 2 -11.89 2.45 13.04
C ALA A 2 -10.57 3.18 13.34
N ILE A 3 -9.85 2.75 14.37
CA ILE A 3 -8.51 3.28 14.66
C ILE A 3 -7.59 2.65 13.62
N PHE A 4 -7.37 3.34 12.50
CA PHE A 4 -6.32 2.95 11.57
C PHE A 4 -4.99 3.05 12.32
N ALA A 5 -4.35 1.92 12.57
CA ALA A 5 -3.04 1.90 13.20
C ALA A 5 -2.06 2.61 12.26
N SER A 6 -1.54 3.75 12.70
CA SER A 6 -0.55 4.49 11.93
C SER A 6 0.76 3.69 11.84
N LYS A 7 1.55 3.93 10.79
CA LYS A 7 2.90 3.34 10.63
C LYS A 7 3.74 3.48 11.90
N VAL A 8 3.67 4.65 12.54
CA VAL A 8 4.32 4.94 13.82
C VAL A 8 3.82 3.99 14.92
N SER A 9 2.51 3.82 15.06
CA SER A 9 1.92 2.94 16.08
C SER A 9 2.36 1.49 15.92
N ILE A 10 2.42 0.99 14.67
CA ILE A 10 2.83 -0.40 14.39
C ILE A 10 4.31 -0.61 14.74
N ILE A 11 5.19 0.31 14.34
CA ILE A 11 6.62 0.25 14.69
C ILE A 11 6.82 0.39 16.20
N SER A 12 6.07 1.28 16.85
CA SER A 12 6.11 1.50 18.29
C SER A 12 5.71 0.25 19.09
N GLN A 13 4.67 -0.47 18.63
CA GLN A 13 4.29 -1.77 19.19
C GLN A 13 5.39 -2.82 18.98
N ALA A 14 6.02 -2.86 17.80
CA ALA A 14 7.14 -3.76 17.56
C ALA A 14 8.32 -3.47 18.48
N TYR A 15 8.62 -2.20 18.76
CA TYR A 15 9.67 -1.81 19.71
C TYR A 15 9.35 -2.26 21.12
N PHE A 16 8.10 -2.10 21.56
CA PHE A 16 7.64 -2.60 22.86
C PHE A 16 7.84 -4.12 22.99
N LEU A 17 7.49 -4.89 21.95
CA LEU A 17 7.70 -6.35 21.93
C LEU A 17 9.19 -6.73 22.01
N LEU A 18 10.08 -5.88 21.52
CA LEU A 18 11.53 -6.04 21.59
C LEU A 18 12.13 -5.47 22.90
N GLY A 19 11.31 -4.98 23.83
CA GLY A 19 11.77 -4.36 25.08
C GLY A 19 12.42 -2.99 24.89
N LYS A 20 12.24 -2.36 23.73
CA LYS A 20 12.73 -1.00 23.43
C LYS A 20 11.67 0.05 23.78
N LYS A 21 12.13 1.27 24.03
CA LYS A 21 11.25 2.41 24.26
C LYS A 21 10.38 2.66 23.00
N PRO A 22 9.06 2.83 23.15
CA PRO A 22 8.17 3.13 22.04
C PRO A 22 8.54 4.48 21.38
N VAL A 23 8.30 4.55 20.07
CA VAL A 23 8.52 5.76 19.26
C VAL A 23 7.19 6.47 18.99
N ASN A 24 7.24 7.80 18.98
CA ASN A 24 6.08 8.67 18.70
C ASN A 24 6.19 9.40 17.35
N THR A 25 7.38 9.37 16.71
CA THR A 25 7.65 9.94 15.39
C THR A 25 8.71 9.11 14.69
N LEU A 26 8.72 9.15 13.35
CA LEU A 26 9.73 8.51 12.48
C LEU A 26 10.58 9.55 11.75
N GLU A 27 10.39 10.84 12.04
CA GLU A 27 11.23 11.93 11.54
C GLU A 27 12.49 12.02 12.40
N THR A 28 13.36 11.02 12.26
CA THR A 28 14.58 10.89 13.06
C THR A 28 15.76 10.51 12.17
N THR A 29 16.98 10.82 12.62
CA THR A 29 18.23 10.36 11.99
C THR A 29 18.75 9.07 12.63
N ASP A 30 18.02 8.48 13.59
CA ASP A 30 18.41 7.22 14.21
C ASP A 30 18.35 6.11 13.14
N PRO A 31 19.47 5.42 12.86
CA PRO A 31 19.50 4.35 11.88
C PRO A 31 18.48 3.23 12.15
N ILE A 32 18.14 2.99 13.42
CA ILE A 32 17.19 1.94 13.81
C ILE A 32 15.77 2.34 13.40
N ASP A 33 15.39 3.61 13.60
CA ASP A 33 14.06 4.12 13.24
C ASP A 33 13.89 4.19 11.72
N VAL A 34 14.93 4.64 11.01
CA VAL A 34 14.96 4.64 9.54
C VAL A 34 14.83 3.21 9.01
N GLY A 35 15.59 2.26 9.58
CA GLY A 35 15.52 0.86 9.21
C GLY A 35 14.15 0.23 9.48
N ALA A 36 13.53 0.55 10.61
CA ALA A 36 12.18 0.09 10.95
C ALA A 36 11.12 0.66 9.98
N ALA A 37 11.24 1.95 9.63
CA ALA A 37 10.35 2.61 8.68
C ALA A 37 10.46 2.00 7.27
N GLN A 38 11.69 1.74 6.79
CA GLN A 38 11.92 1.08 5.50
C GLN A 38 11.43 -0.37 5.51
N ARG A 39 11.64 -1.09 6.61
CA ARG A 39 11.17 -2.48 6.73
C ARG A 39 9.65 -2.56 6.68
N TYR A 40 8.97 -1.61 7.33
CA TYR A 40 7.52 -1.50 7.22
C TYR A 40 7.07 -1.31 5.77
N ASP A 41 7.69 -0.39 5.04
CA ASP A 41 7.35 -0.10 3.64
C ASP A 41 7.59 -1.28 2.69
N PHE A 42 8.48 -2.20 3.07
CA PHE A 42 8.70 -3.42 2.30
C PHE A 42 7.71 -4.54 2.67
N VAL A 43 7.50 -4.77 3.96
CA VAL A 43 6.73 -5.92 4.45
C VAL A 43 5.23 -5.72 4.22
N VAL A 44 4.70 -4.53 4.48
CA VAL A 44 3.24 -4.31 4.43
C VAL A 44 2.70 -4.50 3.01
N PRO A 45 3.27 -3.88 1.96
CA PRO A 45 2.81 -4.15 0.60
C PRO A 45 2.98 -5.62 0.21
N GLY A 46 4.11 -6.25 0.57
CA GLY A 46 4.35 -7.67 0.30
C GLY A 46 3.27 -8.57 0.89
N LEU A 47 2.94 -8.36 2.18
CA LEU A 47 1.87 -9.08 2.87
C LEU A 47 0.51 -8.91 2.17
N LEU A 48 0.18 -7.66 1.79
CA LEU A 48 -1.10 -7.37 1.13
C LEU A 48 -1.19 -8.00 -0.26
N THR A 49 -0.06 -8.08 -0.99
CA THR A 49 -0.02 -8.67 -2.34
C THR A 49 0.04 -10.19 -2.36
N GLU A 50 0.80 -10.83 -1.46
CA GLU A 50 1.07 -12.28 -1.52
C GLU A 50 -0.16 -13.11 -1.20
N THR A 51 -1.01 -12.64 -0.28
CA THR A 51 -2.10 -13.43 0.30
C THR A 51 -3.48 -13.01 -0.20
N HIS A 52 -3.57 -12.11 -1.20
CA HIS A 52 -4.80 -11.68 -1.87
C HIS A 52 -5.99 -11.53 -0.90
N TRP A 53 -5.78 -10.76 0.15
CA TRP A 53 -6.80 -10.56 1.17
C TRP A 53 -8.02 -9.90 0.55
N LYS A 54 -9.19 -10.56 0.62
CA LYS A 54 -10.44 -10.03 0.06
C LYS A 54 -10.85 -8.67 0.61
N HIS A 55 -10.34 -8.29 1.78
CA HIS A 55 -10.58 -6.98 2.39
C HIS A 55 -9.61 -5.89 1.92
N ALA A 56 -8.49 -6.28 1.30
CA ALA A 56 -7.51 -5.39 0.68
C ALA A 56 -7.64 -5.38 -0.86
N SER A 57 -8.74 -5.92 -1.38
CA SER A 57 -9.05 -5.94 -2.80
C SER A 57 -10.31 -5.12 -3.06
N LYS A 58 -10.26 -4.26 -4.07
CA LYS A 58 -11.42 -3.48 -4.54
C LYS A 58 -11.72 -3.81 -5.99
N THR A 59 -13.00 -3.92 -6.32
CA THR A 59 -13.45 -4.01 -7.70
C THR A 59 -13.53 -2.61 -8.30
N LEU A 60 -12.89 -2.41 -9.45
CA LEU A 60 -12.90 -1.17 -10.22
C LEU A 60 -13.40 -1.46 -11.63
N ASP A 61 -14.32 -0.65 -12.12
CA ASP A 61 -14.77 -0.72 -13.50
C ASP A 61 -13.74 -0.05 -14.42
N LEU A 62 -13.25 -0.79 -15.41
CA LEU A 62 -12.28 -0.28 -16.37
C LEU A 62 -13.00 0.54 -17.45
N THR A 63 -12.57 1.78 -17.64
CA THR A 63 -13.06 2.62 -18.74
C THR A 63 -12.32 2.30 -20.03
N LYS A 64 -13.04 2.39 -21.16
CA LYS A 64 -12.44 2.23 -22.50
C LYS A 64 -11.54 3.43 -22.79
N THR A 65 -10.40 3.19 -23.44
CA THR A 65 -9.38 4.21 -23.70
C THR A 65 -9.85 5.31 -24.68
N THR A 66 -10.88 5.07 -25.48
CA THR A 66 -11.38 6.03 -26.49
C THR A 66 -12.89 5.86 -26.73
N ASP A 67 -13.66 6.95 -26.84
CA ASP A 67 -15.08 6.91 -27.26
C ASP A 67 -15.28 6.49 -28.73
N LYS A 68 -14.24 6.64 -29.57
CA LYS A 68 -14.24 6.18 -30.96
C LYS A 68 -13.12 5.16 -31.18
N PRO A 69 -13.44 3.87 -31.33
CA PRO A 69 -12.41 2.85 -31.50
C PRO A 69 -11.64 3.04 -32.82
N PRO A 70 -10.31 2.83 -32.85
CA PRO A 70 -9.57 2.71 -34.10
C PRO A 70 -9.98 1.44 -34.85
N ILE A 71 -9.90 1.49 -36.18
CA ILE A 71 -10.36 0.45 -37.10
C ILE A 71 -9.79 -0.94 -36.74
N ASP A 72 -10.74 -1.87 -36.60
CA ASP A 72 -10.71 -3.34 -36.63
C ASP A 72 -9.92 -4.20 -35.65
N GLN A 73 -8.98 -3.70 -34.84
CA GLN A 73 -8.20 -4.63 -33.98
C GLN A 73 -8.10 -4.25 -32.50
N TRP A 74 -8.59 -3.06 -32.11
CA TRP A 74 -8.36 -2.50 -30.78
C TRP A 74 -9.63 -2.04 -30.05
N GLN A 75 -10.81 -2.48 -30.49
CA GLN A 75 -12.13 -2.07 -29.94
C GLN A 75 -12.31 -2.41 -28.44
N ASN A 76 -11.55 -3.37 -27.92
CA ASN A 76 -11.58 -3.81 -26.53
C ASN A 76 -10.28 -3.45 -25.79
N THR A 77 -9.69 -2.30 -26.10
CA THR A 77 -8.53 -1.78 -25.36
C THR A 77 -9.02 -1.08 -24.09
N PHE A 78 -8.59 -1.60 -22.94
CA PHE A 78 -8.87 -1.04 -21.63
C PHE A 78 -7.59 -0.45 -21.05
N GLN A 79 -7.69 0.68 -20.37
CA GLN A 79 -6.56 1.27 -19.69
C GLN A 79 -6.46 0.70 -18.28
N LEU A 80 -5.29 0.14 -17.94
CA LEU A 80 -5.01 -0.24 -16.56
C LEU A 80 -4.90 1.03 -15.70
N PRO A 81 -5.54 1.08 -14.51
CA PRO A 81 -5.38 2.16 -13.56
C PRO A 81 -3.91 2.37 -13.20
N ASN A 82 -3.54 3.59 -12.83
CA ASN A 82 -2.15 3.86 -12.48
C ASN A 82 -1.75 3.07 -11.21
N LYS A 83 -0.45 2.79 -11.03
CA LYS A 83 0.04 2.00 -9.89
C LYS A 83 -0.34 2.60 -8.53
N ALA A 84 -0.54 3.92 -8.43
CA ALA A 84 -0.95 4.58 -7.18
C ALA A 84 -2.45 4.33 -6.89
N GLU A 85 -3.31 4.29 -7.90
CA GLU A 85 -4.73 3.91 -7.78
C GLU A 85 -4.90 2.43 -7.45
N MET A 86 -3.98 1.58 -7.91
CA MET A 86 -3.95 0.15 -7.55
C MET A 86 -3.52 -0.10 -6.09
N LEU A 87 -2.79 0.83 -5.47
CA LEU A 87 -2.24 0.70 -4.11
C LEU A 87 -3.01 1.51 -3.04
N LEU A 88 -3.89 2.44 -3.44
CA LEU A 88 -4.77 3.22 -2.56
C LEU A 88 -6.17 2.61 -2.41
N ALA A 89 -6.32 1.30 -2.70
CA ALA A 89 -7.57 0.57 -2.68
C ALA A 89 -7.69 -0.37 -1.47
#